data_AF-A0AAE1J088-F1
#
_entry.id   AF-A0AAE1J088-F1
#
_cell.length_a   1.000
_cell.length_b   1.000
_cell.length_c   1.000
_cell.angle_alpha   90.00
_cell.angle_beta   90.00
_cell.angle_gamma   90.00
#
_symmetry.space_group_name_H-M   'P 1'
#
loop_
_entity.id
_entity.type
_entity.pdbx_description
1 polymer ?
#
loop_
_entity_poly.entity_id
_entity_poly.type
_entity_poly.pdbx_seq_one_letter_code
_entity_poly.pdbx_strand_id
1 'polypeptide(L)'
;MGVTTLEFNISQEELDRLSLTTLSSESTDDEPIYDVPVSRHFNKSHRYRIRLCESRSREGQPAFDPATWSRTPTYWPPHFFASFNDEIIQVRRRQHFHHDLPIELTDSLVEGKNTIKVNLPYFSQNLKKDIAYFMAVELVTTLNHSSVRDLVISGPHTTVEATKYEISRRLQRLETDEIVIESDTWIFSVTDIISSKLVDIPVRGRECRHLECFDLQNWLDSRPTKWSQDEGEPSIVDCWACPLCGMDARPCSLMVDDFLVEIKNKILESGKSNVKKIEMRADGTWSPIEEPDDDGSSDRDGAQRKLSGHGAPLGQ
;
A
#
# COMPACT_ATOMS: atom_id res chain seq x y z
N MET A 1 -23.19 -27.22 9.00
CA MET A 1 -21.96 -26.68 9.60
C MET A 1 -22.35 -25.66 10.64
N GLY A 2 -21.70 -25.73 11.79
CA GLY A 2 -22.08 -24.97 12.98
C GLY A 2 -21.79 -23.48 12.84
N VAL A 3 -22.41 -22.70 13.72
CA VAL A 3 -22.02 -21.32 13.97
C VAL A 3 -20.57 -21.32 14.45
N THR A 4 -19.70 -20.58 13.77
CA THR A 4 -18.34 -20.31 14.23
C THR A 4 -18.34 -19.03 15.04
N THR A 5 -17.73 -19.05 16.21
CA THR A 5 -17.64 -17.86 17.07
C THR A 5 -16.18 -17.39 17.11
N LEU A 6 -15.94 -16.12 16.78
CA LEU A 6 -14.68 -15.43 17.04
C LEU A 6 -14.86 -14.54 18.27
N GLU A 7 -13.86 -14.51 19.14
CA GLU A 7 -13.90 -13.75 20.38
C GLU A 7 -12.59 -12.99 20.55
N PHE A 8 -12.68 -11.74 21.00
CA PHE A 8 -11.53 -10.92 21.34
C PHE A 8 -11.90 -9.99 22.51
N ASN A 9 -10.90 -9.60 23.30
CA ASN A 9 -11.10 -8.70 24.42
C ASN A 9 -10.58 -7.31 24.08
N ILE A 10 -11.26 -6.28 24.56
CA ILE A 10 -10.88 -4.88 24.44
C ILE A 10 -10.82 -4.27 25.84
N SER A 11 -9.72 -3.62 26.17
CA SER A 11 -9.55 -2.87 27.41
C SER A 11 -10.16 -1.47 27.32
N GLN A 12 -10.45 -0.84 28.46
CA GLN A 12 -10.87 0.57 28.49
C GLN A 12 -9.84 1.50 27.83
N GLU A 13 -8.54 1.24 28.01
CA GLU A 13 -7.47 2.02 27.37
C GLU A 13 -7.54 1.93 25.83
N GLU A 14 -7.92 0.79 25.27
CA GLU A 14 -8.10 0.63 23.83
C GLU A 14 -9.35 1.35 23.32
N LEU A 15 -10.44 1.36 24.11
CA LEU A 15 -11.66 2.13 23.80
C LEU A 15 -11.39 3.64 23.78
N ASP A 16 -10.62 4.13 24.74
CA ASP A 16 -10.27 5.55 24.84
C ASP A 16 -9.42 6.04 23.65
N ARG A 17 -8.81 5.09 22.91
CA ARG A 17 -8.02 5.38 21.71
C ARG A 17 -8.80 5.28 20.41
N LEU A 18 -10.08 4.90 20.43
CA LEU A 18 -10.85 4.78 19.19
C LEU A 18 -11.01 6.13 18.49
N SER A 19 -11.10 6.10 17.15
CA SER A 19 -11.52 7.28 16.39
C SER A 19 -12.91 7.72 16.83
N LEU A 20 -13.11 9.03 16.98
CA LEU A 20 -14.36 9.57 17.51
C LEU A 20 -15.36 9.78 16.38
N THR A 21 -16.38 8.94 16.31
CA THR A 21 -17.51 9.15 15.39
C THR A 21 -18.54 10.06 16.05
N THR A 22 -18.69 11.28 15.53
CA THR A 22 -19.78 12.16 15.96
C THR A 22 -21.04 11.73 15.20
N LEU A 23 -22.00 11.14 15.90
CA LEU A 23 -23.34 10.95 15.37
C LEU A 23 -24.05 12.31 15.41
N SER A 24 -24.82 12.63 14.36
CA SER A 24 -25.70 13.80 14.38
C SER A 24 -26.58 13.75 15.62
N SER A 25 -26.56 14.81 16.42
CA SER A 25 -27.42 14.92 17.61
C SER A 25 -28.89 14.80 17.21
N GLU A 26 -29.70 14.07 17.97
CA GLU A 26 -31.15 14.09 17.81
C GLU A 26 -31.66 15.53 17.87
N SER A 27 -32.47 15.93 16.89
CA SER A 27 -33.00 17.28 16.74
C SER A 27 -33.86 17.69 17.93
N THR A 28 -33.67 18.92 18.40
CA THR A 28 -34.81 19.70 18.91
C THR A 28 -35.54 20.27 17.69
N ASP A 29 -36.87 20.20 17.71
CA ASP A 29 -37.81 20.10 16.56
C ASP A 29 -37.80 21.19 15.44
N ASP A 30 -36.82 22.08 15.29
CA ASP A 30 -36.98 23.25 14.37
C ASP A 30 -35.89 23.51 13.31
N GLU A 31 -34.83 22.70 13.17
CA GLU A 31 -33.87 22.86 12.04
C GLU A 31 -33.52 21.53 11.32
N PRO A 32 -33.39 21.51 9.98
CA PRO A 32 -32.98 20.32 9.25
C PRO A 32 -31.51 20.00 9.54
N ILE A 33 -31.26 18.88 10.21
CA ILE A 33 -29.91 18.39 10.49
C ILE A 33 -29.28 17.89 9.17
N TYR A 34 -28.30 18.64 8.66
CA TYR A 34 -27.44 18.22 7.54
C TYR A 34 -26.07 17.70 8.00
N ASP A 35 -25.87 17.37 9.28
CA ASP A 35 -24.59 16.84 9.73
C ASP A 35 -24.48 15.36 9.41
N VAL A 36 -23.69 15.07 8.37
CA VAL A 36 -23.25 13.71 8.04
C VAL A 36 -22.34 13.22 9.18
N PRO A 37 -22.45 11.96 9.62
CA PRO A 37 -21.54 11.42 10.63
C PRO A 37 -20.07 11.60 10.23
N VAL A 38 -19.30 12.24 11.10
CA VAL A 38 -17.87 12.49 10.88
C VAL A 38 -17.05 11.65 11.85
N SER A 39 -16.13 10.85 11.31
CA SER A 39 -15.13 10.12 12.10
C SER A 39 -13.87 10.98 12.21
N ARG A 40 -13.52 11.38 13.44
CA ARG A 40 -12.33 12.19 13.71
C ARG A 40 -11.16 11.29 14.06
N HIS A 41 -10.06 11.49 13.34
CA HIS A 41 -8.82 10.75 13.52
C HIS A 41 -7.77 11.61 14.22
N PHE A 42 -6.93 10.99 15.04
CA PHE A 42 -5.81 11.64 15.70
C PHE A 42 -4.60 10.71 15.73
N ASN A 43 -3.43 11.25 16.09
CA ASN A 43 -2.22 10.44 16.10
C ASN A 43 -2.35 9.29 17.12
N LYS A 44 -2.12 8.05 16.66
CA LYS A 44 -2.33 6.80 17.39
C LYS A 44 -3.80 6.43 17.66
N SER A 45 -4.76 7.05 16.98
CA SER A 45 -6.16 6.61 17.06
C SER A 45 -6.35 5.23 16.43
N HIS A 46 -7.26 4.44 16.98
CA HIS A 46 -7.55 3.08 16.56
C HIS A 46 -8.91 2.97 15.84
N ARG A 47 -8.97 2.06 14.89
CA ARG A 47 -10.19 1.57 14.26
C ARG A 47 -10.17 0.07 14.17
N TYR A 48 -11.33 -0.54 14.33
CA TYR A 48 -11.50 -1.98 14.16
C TYR A 48 -12.42 -2.24 12.98
N ARG A 49 -12.01 -3.16 12.11
CA ARG A 49 -12.86 -3.62 11.01
C ARG A 49 -12.71 -5.11 10.81
N ILE A 50 -13.76 -5.75 10.34
CA ILE A 50 -13.75 -7.16 9.98
C ILE A 50 -13.71 -7.32 8.46
N ARG A 51 -12.91 -8.29 8.01
CA ARG A 51 -12.96 -8.77 6.63
C ARG A 51 -12.92 -10.29 6.57
N LEU A 52 -13.43 -10.81 5.48
CA LEU A 52 -13.21 -12.18 5.04
C LEU A 52 -12.46 -12.14 3.72
N CYS A 53 -11.53 -13.07 3.52
CA CYS A 53 -10.77 -13.24 2.29
C CYS A 53 -10.87 -14.70 1.81
N GLU A 54 -10.77 -14.92 0.50
CA GLU A 54 -10.62 -16.24 -0.07
C GLU A 54 -9.18 -16.48 -0.54
N SER A 55 -8.65 -17.67 -0.30
CA SER A 55 -7.32 -18.06 -0.76
C SER A 55 -7.27 -19.55 -1.05
N ARG A 56 -6.23 -19.99 -1.77
CA ARG A 56 -6.02 -21.41 -2.04
C ARG A 56 -5.85 -22.18 -0.73
N SER A 57 -6.66 -23.22 -0.58
CA SER A 57 -6.52 -24.17 0.51
C SER A 57 -5.17 -24.87 0.39
N ARG A 58 -4.38 -24.80 1.46
CA ARG A 58 -3.14 -25.57 1.62
C ARG A 58 -3.29 -26.38 2.88
N GLU A 59 -3.03 -27.68 2.80
CA GLU A 59 -3.09 -28.56 3.97
C GLU A 59 -2.19 -28.00 5.07
N GLY A 60 -2.75 -27.85 6.28
CA GLY A 60 -1.99 -27.38 7.43
C GLY A 60 -1.59 -25.91 7.41
N GLN A 61 -2.31 -25.02 6.70
CA GLN A 61 -2.14 -23.57 6.83
C GLN A 61 -3.14 -22.98 7.86
N PRO A 62 -2.81 -22.94 9.17
CA PRO A 62 -3.68 -22.39 10.21
C PRO A 62 -3.69 -20.86 10.22
N ALA A 63 -2.69 -20.23 9.61
CA ALA A 63 -2.47 -18.79 9.67
C ALA A 63 -2.35 -18.19 8.27
N PHE A 64 -2.97 -17.03 8.10
CA PHE A 64 -2.83 -16.21 6.91
C PHE A 64 -1.69 -15.22 7.15
N ASP A 65 -0.66 -15.27 6.31
CA ASP A 65 0.49 -14.36 6.41
C ASP A 65 0.03 -12.89 6.32
N PRO A 66 0.41 -12.00 7.27
CA PRO A 66 -0.07 -10.62 7.31
C PRO A 66 0.24 -9.78 6.07
N ALA A 67 1.33 -10.08 5.35
CA ALA A 67 1.74 -9.33 4.17
C ALA A 67 0.97 -9.79 2.91
N THR A 68 0.58 -11.06 2.88
CA THR A 68 -0.40 -11.59 1.92
C THR A 68 -1.80 -11.08 2.24
N TRP A 69 -2.18 -11.04 3.53
CA TRP A 69 -3.49 -10.58 3.99
C TRP A 69 -3.78 -9.13 3.58
N SER A 70 -2.82 -8.23 3.79
CA SER A 70 -2.98 -6.80 3.50
C SER A 70 -3.29 -6.49 2.04
N ARG A 71 -2.92 -7.40 1.14
CA ARG A 71 -3.12 -7.26 -0.31
C ARG A 71 -4.25 -8.12 -0.85
N THR A 72 -4.77 -9.05 -0.06
CA THR A 72 -5.89 -9.88 -0.48
C THR A 72 -7.18 -9.06 -0.37
N PRO A 73 -7.97 -8.97 -1.45
CA PRO A 73 -9.23 -8.23 -1.41
C PRO A 73 -10.22 -8.90 -0.45
N THR A 74 -11.09 -8.08 0.13
CA THR A 74 -12.23 -8.60 0.88
C THR A 74 -13.15 -9.39 -0.05
N TYR A 75 -13.74 -10.45 0.46
CA TYR A 75 -14.68 -11.32 -0.23
C TYR A 75 -15.78 -11.75 0.73
N TRP A 76 -17.04 -11.57 0.34
CA TRP A 76 -18.19 -12.04 1.11
C TRP A 76 -18.91 -13.18 0.37
N PRO A 77 -18.93 -14.42 0.90
CA PRO A 77 -19.63 -15.53 0.27
C PRO A 77 -21.14 -15.23 0.09
N PRO A 78 -21.81 -15.74 -0.97
CA PRO A 78 -23.20 -15.39 -1.27
C PRO A 78 -24.17 -15.67 -0.12
N HIS A 79 -24.04 -16.82 0.53
CA HIS A 79 -24.85 -17.17 1.70
C HIS A 79 -23.97 -17.08 2.94
N PHE A 80 -23.85 -15.86 3.46
CA PHE A 80 -23.03 -15.54 4.63
C PHE A 80 -23.85 -14.66 5.57
N PHE A 81 -23.88 -15.04 6.84
CA PHE A 81 -24.56 -14.29 7.89
C PHE A 81 -23.60 -14.14 9.08
N ALA A 82 -23.56 -12.94 9.65
CA ALA A 82 -22.77 -12.70 10.84
C ALA A 82 -23.51 -11.75 11.80
N SER A 83 -23.22 -11.89 13.09
CA SER A 83 -23.56 -10.89 14.11
C SER A 83 -22.33 -10.50 14.91
N PHE A 84 -22.31 -9.26 15.40
CA PHE A 84 -21.30 -8.71 16.29
C PHE A 84 -21.99 -8.26 17.57
N ASN A 85 -21.56 -8.77 18.73
CA ASN A 85 -22.21 -8.49 20.02
C ASN A 85 -23.73 -8.67 19.97
N ASP A 86 -24.17 -9.76 19.31
CA ASP A 86 -25.56 -10.13 19.06
C ASP A 86 -26.37 -9.22 18.10
N GLU A 87 -25.76 -8.18 17.54
CA GLU A 87 -26.35 -7.36 16.48
C GLU A 87 -25.99 -7.88 15.08
N ILE A 88 -26.98 -7.94 14.18
CA ILE A 88 -26.76 -8.46 12.83
C ILE A 88 -25.87 -7.50 12.03
N ILE A 89 -24.81 -8.04 11.43
CA ILE A 89 -23.92 -7.28 10.56
C ILE A 89 -24.40 -7.39 9.12
N GLN A 90 -24.63 -6.24 8.47
CA GLN A 90 -24.89 -6.18 7.04
C GLN A 90 -23.59 -6.12 6.24
N VAL A 91 -23.31 -7.17 5.49
CA VAL A 91 -22.12 -7.24 4.63
C VAL A 91 -22.23 -6.30 3.42
N ARG A 92 -21.14 -5.58 3.13
CA ARG A 92 -21.05 -4.64 2.01
C ARG A 92 -20.51 -5.36 0.77
N ARG A 93 -21.42 -5.73 -0.13
CA ARG A 93 -21.10 -6.62 -1.26
C ARG A 93 -20.79 -5.88 -2.56
N ARG A 94 -20.04 -6.54 -3.43
CA ARG A 94 -19.64 -6.06 -4.76
C ARG A 94 -20.79 -5.60 -5.65
N GLN A 95 -21.98 -6.18 -5.50
CA GLN A 95 -23.15 -5.80 -6.31
C GLN A 95 -23.55 -4.33 -6.07
N HIS A 96 -23.26 -3.79 -4.89
CA HIS A 96 -23.60 -2.41 -4.51
C HIS A 96 -22.39 -1.47 -4.61
N PHE A 97 -21.16 -1.98 -4.45
CA PHE A 97 -19.95 -1.17 -4.30
C PHE A 97 -18.87 -1.45 -5.36
N HIS A 98 -19.18 -2.23 -6.40
CA HIS A 98 -18.24 -2.77 -7.41
C HIS A 98 -17.20 -3.77 -6.87
N HIS A 99 -16.95 -3.79 -5.56
CA HIS A 99 -16.11 -4.73 -4.83
C HIS A 99 -16.69 -5.01 -3.44
N ASP A 100 -16.33 -6.14 -2.83
CA ASP A 100 -16.72 -6.45 -1.45
C ASP A 100 -15.88 -5.55 -0.51
N LEU A 101 -16.54 -4.89 0.45
CA LEU A 101 -15.89 -3.95 1.37
C LEU A 101 -15.75 -4.54 2.78
N PRO A 102 -14.67 -4.23 3.52
CA PRO A 102 -14.60 -4.45 4.96
C PRO A 102 -15.74 -3.78 5.71
N ILE A 103 -16.00 -4.25 6.93
CA ILE A 103 -17.08 -3.71 7.78
C ILE A 103 -16.44 -3.12 9.03
N GLU A 104 -16.69 -1.84 9.27
CA GLU A 104 -16.24 -1.17 10.50
C GLU A 104 -17.00 -1.73 11.71
N LEU A 105 -16.25 -2.03 12.77
CA LEU A 105 -16.77 -2.48 14.06
C LEU A 105 -16.58 -1.43 15.17
N THR A 106 -15.78 -0.40 14.89
CA THR A 106 -15.28 0.60 15.86
C THR A 106 -16.37 1.12 16.80
N ASP A 107 -17.50 1.56 16.26
CA ASP A 107 -18.55 2.23 17.05
C ASP A 107 -19.42 1.26 17.88
N SER A 108 -19.26 -0.05 17.68
CA SER A 108 -20.04 -1.11 18.36
C SER A 108 -19.20 -1.93 19.36
N LEU A 109 -17.94 -1.54 19.59
CA LEU A 109 -17.05 -2.19 20.54
C LEU A 109 -17.50 -1.93 21.98
N VAL A 110 -17.36 -2.94 22.83
CA VAL A 110 -17.59 -2.83 24.28
C VAL A 110 -16.34 -3.19 25.07
N GLU A 111 -16.25 -2.71 26.31
CA GLU A 111 -15.16 -3.13 27.21
C GLU A 111 -15.31 -4.62 27.53
N GLY A 112 -14.18 -5.32 27.57
CA GLY A 112 -14.13 -6.75 27.79
C GLY A 112 -14.41 -7.53 26.51
N LYS A 113 -15.23 -8.58 26.63
CA LYS A 113 -15.39 -9.60 25.59
C LYS A 113 -16.31 -9.13 24.48
N ASN A 114 -15.77 -9.06 23.27
CA ASN A 114 -16.50 -8.84 22.03
C ASN A 114 -16.61 -10.15 21.24
N THR A 115 -17.78 -10.40 20.64
CA THR A 115 -18.09 -11.70 20.01
C THR A 115 -18.62 -11.53 18.60
N ILE A 116 -18.05 -12.24 17.64
CA ILE A 116 -18.55 -12.34 16.26
C ILE A 116 -19.06 -13.76 16.04
N LYS A 117 -20.34 -13.90 15.74
CA LYS A 117 -20.94 -15.19 15.37
C LYS A 117 -21.10 -15.24 13.87
N VAL A 118 -20.52 -16.25 13.23
CA VAL A 118 -20.49 -16.45 11.79
C VAL A 118 -21.26 -17.70 11.44
N ASN A 119 -22.17 -17.59 10.48
CA ASN A 119 -22.86 -18.71 9.87
C ASN A 119 -22.57 -18.71 8.37
N LEU A 120 -21.88 -19.76 7.93
CA LEU A 120 -21.59 -20.06 6.53
C LEU A 120 -22.26 -21.39 6.16
N PRO A 121 -23.53 -21.38 5.70
CA PRO A 121 -24.23 -22.60 5.36
C PRO A 121 -23.59 -23.33 4.18
N TYR A 122 -23.81 -24.65 4.14
CA TYR A 122 -23.31 -25.53 3.09
C TYR A 122 -24.18 -25.41 1.83
N PHE A 123 -23.91 -24.37 1.04
CA PHE A 123 -24.48 -24.19 -0.29
C PHE A 123 -23.39 -24.39 -1.34
N SER A 124 -23.74 -24.95 -2.51
CA SER A 124 -22.77 -25.18 -3.59
C SER A 124 -22.06 -23.90 -4.03
N GLN A 125 -22.75 -22.74 -3.96
CA GLN A 125 -22.18 -21.42 -4.24
C GLN A 125 -21.09 -20.98 -3.25
N ASN A 126 -21.12 -21.52 -2.02
CA ASN A 126 -20.08 -21.27 -1.02
C ASN A 126 -18.90 -22.25 -1.15
N LEU A 127 -19.07 -23.37 -1.86
CA LEU A 127 -18.06 -24.42 -1.96
C LEU A 127 -17.26 -24.27 -3.24
N LYS A 128 -16.01 -23.86 -3.09
CA LYS A 128 -15.04 -23.76 -4.18
C LYS A 128 -13.95 -24.80 -3.97
N LYS A 129 -13.65 -25.58 -5.01
CA LYS A 129 -12.57 -26.58 -4.96
C LYS A 129 -11.24 -25.89 -4.66
N ASP A 130 -10.47 -26.44 -3.73
CA ASP A 130 -9.13 -25.96 -3.34
C ASP A 130 -9.11 -24.51 -2.82
N ILE A 131 -10.23 -24.00 -2.30
CA ILE A 131 -10.33 -22.66 -1.70
C ILE A 131 -10.74 -22.76 -0.23
N ALA A 132 -10.10 -21.96 0.62
CA ALA A 132 -10.46 -21.76 2.01
C ALA A 132 -10.83 -20.29 2.26
N TYR A 133 -11.72 -20.07 3.21
CA TYR A 133 -12.09 -18.74 3.67
C TYR A 133 -11.37 -18.41 4.97
N PHE A 134 -10.82 -17.20 5.04
CA PHE A 134 -10.10 -16.70 6.21
C PHE A 134 -10.78 -15.41 6.66
N MET A 135 -11.03 -15.28 7.95
CA MET A 135 -11.65 -14.10 8.54
C MET A 135 -10.79 -13.61 9.69
N ALA A 136 -10.64 -12.29 9.79
CA ALA A 136 -9.97 -11.67 10.91
C ALA A 136 -10.56 -10.28 11.19
N VAL A 137 -10.42 -9.87 12.45
CA VAL A 137 -10.61 -8.49 12.88
C VAL A 137 -9.27 -7.79 12.76
N GLU A 138 -9.27 -6.65 12.08
CA GLU A 138 -8.10 -5.81 11.88
C GLU A 138 -8.14 -4.63 12.84
N LEU A 139 -7.03 -4.42 13.54
CA LEU A 139 -6.72 -3.16 14.19
C LEU A 139 -5.99 -2.26 13.20
N VAL A 140 -6.58 -1.11 12.90
CA VAL A 140 -6.00 -0.04 12.08
C VAL A 140 -5.58 1.09 13.01
N THR A 141 -4.28 1.41 13.02
CA THR A 141 -3.74 2.54 13.78
C THR A 141 -3.45 3.69 12.81
N THR A 142 -4.05 4.85 13.06
CA THR A 142 -3.72 6.08 12.35
C THR A 142 -2.50 6.74 12.98
N LEU A 143 -1.54 7.12 12.16
CA LEU A 143 -0.36 7.89 12.58
C LEU A 143 -0.29 9.17 11.77
N ASN A 144 0.18 10.25 12.38
CA ASN A 144 0.50 11.47 11.64
C ASN A 144 1.77 11.29 10.80
N HIS A 145 1.97 12.20 9.85
CA HIS A 145 3.04 12.08 8.87
C HIS A 145 4.44 11.93 9.50
N SER A 146 4.77 12.73 10.53
CA SER A 146 6.06 12.62 11.21
C SER A 146 6.22 11.29 11.95
N SER A 147 5.19 10.82 12.64
CA SER A 147 5.24 9.53 13.37
C SER A 147 5.41 8.35 12.41
N VAL A 148 4.79 8.39 11.22
CA VAL A 148 4.97 7.36 10.19
C VAL A 148 6.41 7.38 9.65
N ARG A 149 6.94 8.58 9.37
CA ARG A 149 8.32 8.74 8.91
C ARG A 149 9.31 8.20 9.95
N ASP A 150 9.14 8.56 11.21
CA ASP A 150 10.00 8.10 12.31
C ASP A 150 9.89 6.59 12.51
N LEU A 151 8.70 6.01 12.38
CA LEU A 151 8.49 4.56 12.43
C LEU A 151 9.34 3.82 11.40
N VAL A 152 9.39 4.32 10.16
CA VAL A 152 10.16 3.68 9.08
C VAL A 152 11.67 3.90 9.28
N ILE A 153 12.10 5.12 9.60
CA ILE A 153 13.53 5.45 9.76
C ILE A 153 14.14 4.77 10.98
N SER A 154 13.39 4.62 12.07
CA SER A 154 13.85 3.89 13.26
C SER A 154 13.65 2.38 13.17
N GLY A 155 13.01 1.92 12.10
CA GLY A 155 12.65 0.52 11.88
C GLY A 155 13.84 -0.33 11.43
N PRO A 156 13.57 -1.55 10.93
CA PRO A 156 14.60 -2.41 10.36
C PRO A 156 15.20 -1.84 9.08
N HIS A 157 16.51 -1.99 8.92
CA HIS A 157 17.24 -1.61 7.71
C HIS A 157 17.73 -2.86 6.96
N THR A 158 17.83 -2.76 5.63
CA THR A 158 18.65 -3.69 4.85
C THR A 158 20.08 -3.15 4.86
N THR A 159 21.01 -3.93 5.41
CA THR A 159 22.40 -3.50 5.51
C THR A 159 23.09 -3.47 4.15
N VAL A 160 24.18 -2.71 4.06
CA VAL A 160 25.04 -2.62 2.88
C VAL A 160 25.47 -4.02 2.40
N GLU A 161 25.88 -4.88 3.32
CA GLU A 161 26.38 -6.23 3.05
C GLU A 161 25.27 -7.15 2.53
N ALA A 162 24.05 -7.02 3.06
CA ALA A 162 22.91 -7.81 2.62
C ALA A 162 22.55 -7.50 1.17
N THR A 163 22.53 -6.21 0.80
CA THR A 163 22.25 -5.79 -0.59
C THR A 163 23.37 -6.21 -1.53
N LYS A 164 24.65 -6.05 -1.15
CA LYS A 164 25.80 -6.52 -1.95
C LYS A 164 25.74 -8.04 -2.17
N TYR A 165 25.51 -8.81 -1.11
CA TYR A 165 25.39 -10.27 -1.19
C TYR A 165 24.28 -10.69 -2.16
N GLU A 166 23.12 -10.04 -2.09
CA GLU A 166 22.00 -10.36 -2.97
C GLU A 166 22.31 -10.09 -4.44
N ILE A 167 23.02 -9.01 -4.75
CA ILE A 167 23.45 -8.70 -6.11
C ILE A 167 24.49 -9.71 -6.60
N SER A 168 25.54 -9.98 -5.82
CA SER A 168 26.55 -10.99 -6.17
C SER A 168 25.91 -12.37 -6.40
N ARG A 169 24.95 -12.76 -5.55
CA ARG A 169 24.19 -14.01 -5.71
C ARG A 169 23.40 -14.06 -7.02
N ARG A 170 22.79 -12.95 -7.45
CA ARG A 170 22.05 -12.89 -8.72
C ARG A 170 22.98 -12.97 -9.93
N LEU A 171 24.11 -12.26 -9.88
CA LEU A 171 25.11 -12.28 -10.95
C LEU A 171 25.73 -13.68 -11.12
N GLN A 172 26.05 -14.39 -10.03
CA GLN A 172 26.57 -15.75 -10.09
C GLN A 172 25.58 -16.78 -10.64
N ARG A 173 24.27 -16.62 -10.41
CA ARG A 173 23.26 -17.52 -11.00
C ARG A 173 23.15 -17.36 -12.51
N LEU A 174 23.39 -16.15 -13.03
CA LEU A 174 23.39 -15.89 -14.47
C LEU A 174 24.56 -16.57 -15.19
N GLU A 175 25.67 -16.83 -14.50
CA GLU A 175 26.82 -17.55 -15.07
C GLU A 175 26.54 -19.06 -15.26
N THR A 176 25.60 -19.64 -14.50
CA THR A 176 25.35 -21.09 -14.47
C THR A 176 24.25 -21.59 -15.41
N ASP A 177 23.34 -20.71 -15.83
CA ASP A 177 22.30 -21.06 -16.80
C ASP A 177 22.92 -20.92 -18.22
N GLU A 178 22.78 -21.95 -19.08
CA GLU A 178 23.45 -22.11 -20.40
C GLU A 178 23.02 -21.08 -21.49
N ILE A 179 22.76 -19.84 -21.11
CA ILE A 179 22.61 -18.67 -21.97
C ILE A 179 23.53 -17.60 -21.38
N VAL A 180 24.71 -17.43 -21.98
CA VAL A 180 25.67 -16.38 -21.61
C VAL A 180 25.00 -15.02 -21.86
N ILE A 181 24.42 -14.44 -20.80
CA ILE A 181 24.01 -13.05 -20.79
C ILE A 181 25.27 -12.23 -20.49
N GLU A 182 25.64 -11.39 -21.44
CA GLU A 182 26.90 -10.66 -21.57
C GLU A 182 27.15 -9.56 -20.51
N SER A 183 26.37 -9.51 -19.43
CA SER A 183 26.50 -8.47 -18.40
C SER A 183 26.95 -9.09 -17.09
N ASP A 184 28.24 -8.93 -16.76
CA ASP A 184 28.84 -9.20 -15.44
C ASP A 184 28.43 -8.17 -14.38
N THR A 185 27.49 -7.29 -14.74
CA THR A 185 27.05 -6.14 -13.98
C THR A 185 25.54 -6.12 -13.80
N TRP A 186 25.11 -5.58 -12.67
CA TRP A 186 23.72 -5.30 -12.33
C TRP A 186 23.48 -3.79 -12.41
N ILE A 187 22.55 -3.37 -13.24
CA ILE A 187 22.18 -1.95 -13.39
C ILE A 187 20.85 -1.72 -12.71
N PHE A 188 20.77 -0.74 -11.83
CA PHE A 188 19.50 -0.33 -11.22
C PHE A 188 19.43 1.18 -11.00
N SER A 189 18.19 1.69 -10.93
CA SER A 189 17.90 3.11 -10.77
C SER A 189 18.24 3.59 -9.36
N VAL A 190 18.84 4.78 -9.27
CA VAL A 190 18.98 5.53 -8.00
C VAL A 190 17.95 6.65 -7.86
N THR A 191 17.07 6.81 -8.85
CA THR A 191 15.99 7.78 -8.82
C THR A 191 14.66 7.16 -8.40
N ASP A 192 13.86 7.98 -7.73
CA ASP A 192 12.53 7.66 -7.30
C ASP A 192 11.56 7.61 -8.48
N ILE A 193 10.66 6.64 -8.47
CA ILE A 193 9.70 6.43 -9.56
C ILE A 193 8.60 7.48 -9.62
N ILE A 194 8.34 8.23 -8.54
CA ILE A 194 7.29 9.26 -8.49
C ILE A 194 7.86 10.60 -8.94
N SER A 195 8.97 11.02 -8.34
CA SER A 195 9.58 12.34 -8.60
C SER A 195 10.61 12.32 -9.73
N SER A 196 11.08 11.15 -10.16
CA SER A 196 12.21 10.97 -11.09
C SER A 196 13.52 11.64 -10.63
N LYS A 197 13.62 12.00 -9.35
CA LYS A 197 14.81 12.61 -8.71
C LYS A 197 15.58 11.55 -7.94
N LEU A 198 16.85 11.83 -7.63
CA LEU A 198 17.64 11.00 -6.73
C LEU A 198 16.85 10.76 -5.44
N VAL A 199 16.70 9.49 -5.06
CA VAL A 199 15.95 9.10 -3.87
C VAL A 199 16.61 9.71 -2.63
N ASP A 200 15.84 10.35 -1.73
CA ASP A 200 16.39 10.88 -0.48
C ASP A 200 16.41 9.81 0.60
N ILE A 201 15.27 9.18 0.88
CA ILE A 201 15.20 8.07 1.83
C ILE A 201 14.81 6.80 1.07
N PRO A 202 15.80 5.97 0.68
CA PRO A 202 15.55 4.78 -0.11
C PRO A 202 14.89 3.71 0.74
N VAL A 203 13.64 3.40 0.42
CA VAL A 203 12.88 2.36 1.07
C VAL A 203 12.36 1.33 0.07
N ARG A 204 12.20 0.10 0.56
CA ARG A 204 11.42 -0.96 -0.10
C ARG A 204 10.77 -1.86 0.93
N GLY A 205 9.70 -2.55 0.54
CA GLY A 205 9.01 -3.48 1.43
C GLY A 205 9.86 -4.73 1.74
N ARG A 206 9.70 -5.31 2.93
CA ARG A 206 10.44 -6.50 3.38
C ARG A 206 10.36 -7.70 2.45
N GLU A 207 9.24 -7.84 1.75
CA GLU A 207 9.01 -8.95 0.83
C GLU A 207 9.30 -8.61 -0.63
N CYS A 208 9.76 -7.39 -0.91
CA CYS A 208 10.11 -6.97 -2.26
C CYS A 208 11.30 -7.78 -2.76
N ARG A 209 11.17 -8.36 -3.96
CA ARG A 209 12.27 -9.09 -4.63
C ARG A 209 13.07 -8.21 -5.57
N HIS A 210 12.60 -7.02 -5.91
CA HIS A 210 13.40 -6.03 -6.63
C HIS A 210 14.40 -5.38 -5.67
N LEU A 211 15.49 -4.82 -6.21
CA LEU A 211 16.53 -4.13 -5.43
C LEU A 211 16.36 -2.61 -5.46
N GLU A 212 15.64 -2.13 -6.46
CA GLU A 212 15.23 -0.75 -6.64
C GLU A 212 14.44 -0.28 -5.41
N CYS A 213 14.79 0.90 -4.91
CA CYS A 213 14.04 1.58 -3.86
C CYS A 213 13.21 2.71 -4.44
N PHE A 214 12.19 3.12 -3.70
CA PHE A 214 11.43 4.35 -3.93
C PHE A 214 11.65 5.29 -2.75
N ASP A 215 11.34 6.57 -2.95
CA ASP A 215 11.53 7.56 -1.90
C ASP A 215 10.42 7.49 -0.85
N LEU A 216 10.79 7.47 0.44
CA LEU A 216 9.83 7.37 1.54
C LEU A 216 8.85 8.55 1.54
N GLN A 217 9.32 9.78 1.36
CA GLN A 217 8.48 10.96 1.46
C GLN A 217 7.46 10.97 0.32
N ASN A 218 7.94 10.79 -0.91
CA ASN A 218 7.05 10.73 -2.08
C ASN A 218 6.07 9.55 -1.99
N TRP A 219 6.49 8.41 -1.43
CA TRP A 219 5.60 7.27 -1.21
C TRP A 219 4.45 7.60 -0.26
N LEU A 220 4.75 8.22 0.88
CA LEU A 220 3.74 8.62 1.87
C LEU A 220 2.79 9.68 1.29
N ASP A 221 3.32 10.70 0.62
CA ASP A 221 2.53 11.79 0.03
C ASP A 221 1.63 11.32 -1.12
N SER A 222 2.03 10.26 -1.83
CA SER A 222 1.25 9.71 -2.94
C SER A 222 0.05 8.84 -2.52
N ARG A 223 -0.14 8.58 -1.21
CA ARG A 223 -1.21 7.69 -0.76
C ARG A 223 -2.57 8.37 -0.88
N PRO A 224 -3.56 7.76 -1.55
CA PRO A 224 -4.88 8.34 -1.70
C PRO A 224 -5.60 8.46 -0.36
N THR A 225 -6.38 9.54 -0.20
CA THR A 225 -7.29 9.79 0.91
C THR A 225 -8.75 9.67 0.46
N LYS A 226 -9.70 9.72 1.40
CA LYS A 226 -11.14 9.69 1.07
C LYS A 226 -11.57 10.95 0.31
N TRP A 227 -12.70 10.84 -0.40
CA TRP A 227 -13.28 11.94 -1.17
C TRP A 227 -13.89 12.99 -0.23
N SER A 228 -13.05 13.98 0.07
CA SER A 228 -13.34 15.37 0.41
C SER A 228 -12.02 16.18 0.33
N GLN A 229 -10.87 15.48 0.33
CA GLN A 229 -9.52 16.06 0.32
C GLN A 229 -9.32 17.15 1.38
N ASP A 230 -10.16 17.15 2.42
CA ASP A 230 -10.00 18.03 3.55
C ASP A 230 -8.67 17.71 4.24
N GLU A 231 -8.00 18.76 4.71
CA GLU A 231 -6.78 18.61 5.49
C GLU A 231 -7.05 17.72 6.72
N GLY A 232 -6.34 16.60 6.83
CA GLY A 232 -6.40 15.70 7.99
C GLY A 232 -7.07 14.35 7.76
N GLU A 233 -7.62 14.07 6.57
CA GLU A 233 -8.13 12.72 6.24
C GLU A 233 -6.98 11.69 6.17
N PRO A 234 -7.07 10.54 6.87
CA PRO A 234 -6.08 9.48 6.74
C PRO A 234 -6.07 8.86 5.35
N SER A 235 -4.91 8.33 4.97
CA SER A 235 -4.76 7.50 3.77
C SER A 235 -5.68 6.27 3.80
N ILE A 236 -6.12 5.82 2.64
CA ILE A 236 -6.89 4.57 2.49
C ILE A 236 -6.06 3.39 3.00
N VAL A 237 -6.66 2.51 3.81
CA VAL A 237 -5.92 1.43 4.50
C VAL A 237 -5.45 0.34 3.53
N ASP A 238 -6.16 0.13 2.42
CA ASP A 238 -5.92 -0.98 1.49
C ASP A 238 -5.09 -0.57 0.25
N CYS A 239 -4.48 0.62 0.25
CA CYS A 239 -3.72 1.15 -0.89
C CYS A 239 -2.19 1.15 -0.66
N TRP A 240 -1.66 0.19 0.10
CA TRP A 240 -0.24 0.14 0.49
C TRP A 240 0.56 -0.96 -0.21
N ALA A 241 0.19 -1.31 -1.44
CA ALA A 241 0.95 -2.24 -2.27
C ALA A 241 2.13 -1.50 -2.94
N CYS A 242 3.31 -2.13 -2.91
CA CYS A 242 4.54 -1.62 -3.51
C CYS A 242 4.28 -1.19 -4.96
N PRO A 243 4.68 0.03 -5.36
CA PRO A 243 4.41 0.52 -6.71
C PRO A 243 5.23 -0.18 -7.79
N LEU A 244 6.30 -0.90 -7.42
CA LEU A 244 7.17 -1.63 -8.35
C LEU A 244 6.74 -3.09 -8.58
N CYS A 245 6.34 -3.80 -7.52
CA CYS A 245 6.04 -5.24 -7.62
C CYS A 245 4.71 -5.66 -6.99
N GLY A 246 3.97 -4.71 -6.42
CA GLY A 246 2.71 -4.96 -5.75
C GLY A 246 2.83 -5.68 -4.41
N MET A 247 4.02 -6.01 -3.88
CA MET A 247 4.20 -6.64 -2.54
C MET A 247 3.85 -5.69 -1.40
N ASP A 248 3.81 -6.15 -0.15
CA ASP A 248 3.43 -5.31 0.99
C ASP A 248 4.42 -4.15 1.21
N ALA A 249 3.91 -2.92 1.18
CA ALA A 249 4.66 -1.67 1.38
C ALA A 249 3.95 -0.75 2.39
N ARG A 250 3.18 -1.33 3.32
CA ARG A 250 2.70 -0.61 4.52
C ARG A 250 3.89 -0.06 5.30
N PRO A 251 3.75 1.06 6.05
CA PRO A 251 4.86 1.65 6.78
C PRO A 251 5.60 0.67 7.71
N CYS A 252 4.88 -0.20 8.41
CA CYS A 252 5.47 -1.21 9.29
C CYS A 252 6.23 -2.34 8.55
N SER A 253 6.07 -2.45 7.23
CA SER A 253 6.72 -3.44 6.37
C SER A 253 7.84 -2.84 5.51
N LEU A 254 8.03 -1.52 5.54
CA LEU A 254 9.13 -0.84 4.84
C LEU A 254 10.44 -1.01 5.59
N MET A 255 11.54 -1.07 4.84
CA MET A 255 12.90 -1.05 5.36
C MET A 255 13.70 -0.03 4.56
N VAL A 256 14.56 0.72 5.24
CA VAL A 256 15.56 1.58 4.61
C VAL A 256 16.68 0.72 4.05
N ASP A 257 17.15 0.99 2.84
CA ASP A 257 18.27 0.27 2.22
C ASP A 257 19.57 1.07 2.39
N ASP A 258 20.41 0.66 3.35
CA ASP A 258 21.62 1.38 3.73
C ASP A 258 22.65 1.42 2.60
N PHE A 259 22.62 0.44 1.69
CA PHE A 259 23.47 0.48 0.50
C PHE A 259 23.11 1.68 -0.37
N LEU A 260 21.83 1.87 -0.68
CA LEU A 260 21.41 3.00 -1.49
C LEU A 260 21.58 4.34 -0.77
N VAL A 261 21.50 4.37 0.57
CA VAL A 261 21.89 5.57 1.35
C VAL A 261 23.36 5.91 1.11
N GLU A 262 24.26 4.93 1.18
CA GLU A 262 25.70 5.11 0.91
C GLU A 262 25.95 5.60 -0.52
N ILE A 263 25.30 4.97 -1.52
CA ILE A 263 25.39 5.35 -2.93
C ILE A 263 24.93 6.80 -3.12
N LYS A 264 23.76 7.16 -2.59
CA LYS A 264 23.20 8.52 -2.65
C LYS A 264 24.21 9.54 -2.13
N ASN A 265 24.77 9.31 -0.94
CA ASN A 265 25.71 10.23 -0.32
C ASN A 265 26.97 10.40 -1.16
N LYS A 266 27.53 9.31 -1.71
CA LYS A 266 28.69 9.35 -2.61
C LYS A 266 28.41 10.11 -3.91
N ILE A 267 27.22 9.97 -4.49
CA ILE A 267 26.82 10.73 -5.67
C ILE A 267 26.78 12.23 -5.33
N LEU A 268 26.16 12.61 -4.21
CA LEU A 268 26.08 14.00 -3.77
C LEU A 268 27.46 14.60 -3.49
N GLU A 269 28.35 13.87 -2.82
CA GLU A 269 29.73 14.28 -2.55
C GLU A 269 30.54 14.47 -3.84
N SER A 270 30.28 13.67 -4.86
CA SER A 270 30.96 13.78 -6.16
C SER A 270 30.55 14.99 -6.99
N GLY A 271 29.46 15.68 -6.60
CA GLY A 271 28.92 16.83 -7.32
C GLY A 271 28.25 16.49 -8.65
N LYS A 272 28.04 15.21 -8.96
CA LYS A 272 27.37 14.76 -10.19
C LYS A 272 25.86 14.91 -10.07
N SER A 273 25.26 15.74 -10.92
CA SER A 273 23.82 16.08 -10.86
C SER A 273 22.93 15.21 -11.77
N ASN A 274 23.50 14.46 -12.70
CA ASN A 274 22.78 13.75 -13.77
C ASN A 274 22.90 12.21 -13.68
N VAL A 275 23.20 11.69 -12.49
CA VAL A 275 23.27 10.23 -12.25
C VAL A 275 21.87 9.70 -11.97
N LYS A 276 21.32 8.93 -12.91
CA LYS A 276 20.02 8.25 -12.72
C LYS A 276 20.13 6.77 -12.42
N LYS A 277 21.25 6.15 -12.81
CA LYS A 277 21.49 4.73 -12.64
C LYS A 277 22.92 4.51 -12.15
N ILE A 278 23.11 3.38 -11.50
CA ILE A 278 24.45 2.86 -11.21
C ILE A 278 24.61 1.48 -11.84
N GLU A 279 25.83 1.17 -12.23
CA GLU A 279 26.26 -0.17 -12.61
C GLU A 279 27.02 -0.78 -11.44
N MET A 280 26.70 -2.01 -11.05
CA MET A 280 27.36 -2.71 -9.95
C MET A 280 27.90 -4.07 -10.39
N ARG A 281 29.12 -4.40 -9.99
CA ARG A 281 29.81 -5.65 -10.33
C ARG A 281 29.69 -6.69 -9.21
N ALA A 282 29.96 -7.95 -9.54
CA ALA A 282 29.87 -9.07 -8.60
C ALA A 282 30.83 -8.96 -7.39
N ASP A 283 31.93 -8.22 -7.54
CA ASP A 283 32.89 -7.90 -6.47
C ASP A 283 32.41 -6.78 -5.52
N GLY A 284 31.24 -6.20 -5.78
CA GLY A 284 30.64 -5.13 -4.99
C GLY A 284 31.11 -3.73 -5.35
N THR A 285 31.95 -3.57 -6.39
CA THR A 285 32.30 -2.27 -6.95
C THR A 285 31.13 -1.71 -7.77
N TRP A 286 31.01 -0.39 -7.83
CA TRP A 286 29.96 0.28 -8.60
C TRP A 286 30.49 1.55 -9.28
N SER A 287 29.84 1.93 -10.37
CA SER A 287 30.09 3.16 -11.11
C SER A 287 28.78 3.88 -11.45
N PRO A 288 28.75 5.23 -11.42
CA PRO A 288 27.59 5.98 -11.89
C PRO A 288 27.47 5.89 -13.41
N ILE A 289 26.22 5.79 -13.89
CA ILE A 289 25.89 5.98 -15.30
C ILE A 289 25.35 7.40 -15.44
N GLU A 290 26.16 8.27 -16.03
CA GLU A 290 25.78 9.65 -16.34
C GLU A 290 24.98 9.67 -17.64
N GLU A 291 23.80 10.28 -17.62
CA GLU A 291 23.07 10.58 -18.85
C GLU A 291 23.62 11.88 -19.43
N PRO A 292 23.83 11.98 -20.76
CA PRO A 292 24.25 13.23 -21.37
C PRO A 292 23.22 14.31 -21.02
N ASP A 293 23.70 15.49 -20.63
CA ASP A 293 22.82 16.64 -20.43
C ASP A 293 22.11 16.90 -21.78
N ASP A 294 20.78 16.93 -21.75
CA ASP A 294 19.98 17.33 -22.92
C ASP A 294 20.14 18.85 -23.06
N ASP A 295 21.29 19.24 -23.59
CA ASP A 295 21.60 20.59 -23.99
C ASP A 295 20.57 20.98 -25.05
N GLY A 296 19.52 21.68 -24.63
CA GLY A 296 18.49 22.22 -25.49
C GLY A 296 19.10 23.09 -26.60
N SER A 297 19.44 22.46 -27.71
CA SER A 297 19.90 23.08 -28.94
C SER A 297 19.19 22.42 -30.11
N SER A 298 17.99 22.91 -30.41
CA SER A 298 17.56 23.05 -31.80
C SER A 298 16.77 24.35 -31.98
N ASP A 299 17.52 25.45 -32.05
CA ASP A 299 17.11 26.55 -32.90
C ASP A 299 17.05 26.03 -34.34
N ARG A 300 15.83 25.86 -34.88
CA ARG A 300 15.54 26.08 -36.30
C ARG A 300 14.18 26.75 -36.46
N ASP A 301 14.27 28.07 -36.61
CA ASP A 301 13.44 28.91 -37.47
C ASP A 301 12.88 28.15 -38.69
N GLY A 302 11.58 28.32 -38.97
CA GLY A 302 11.00 27.78 -40.19
C GLY A 302 9.48 27.87 -40.36
N ALA A 303 8.98 29.08 -40.63
CA ALA A 303 7.75 29.37 -41.37
C ALA A 303 6.39 29.29 -40.65
N GLN A 304 6.04 30.40 -39.99
CA GLN A 304 4.68 30.93 -40.08
C GLN A 304 4.35 31.23 -41.56
N ARG A 305 3.48 30.43 -42.18
CA ARG A 305 2.72 30.85 -43.36
C ARG A 305 1.26 30.97 -42.99
N LYS A 306 0.81 32.22 -42.94
CA LYS A 306 -0.58 32.65 -43.05
C LYS A 306 -1.26 31.89 -44.20
N LEU A 307 -2.44 31.34 -43.94
CA LEU A 307 -3.52 31.25 -44.91
C LEU A 307 -4.82 31.66 -44.22
N SER A 308 -5.11 32.95 -44.36
CA SER A 308 -6.41 33.56 -44.17
C SER A 308 -7.33 33.19 -45.34
N GLY A 309 -8.51 32.65 -45.02
CA GLY A 309 -9.78 32.84 -45.74
C GLY A 309 -9.94 32.21 -47.13
N HIS A 310 -11.00 31.43 -47.31
CA HIS A 310 -12.16 31.76 -48.17
C HIS A 310 -13.26 30.72 -47.95
N GLY A 311 -14.52 31.17 -47.89
CA GLY A 311 -15.67 30.39 -47.43
C GLY A 311 -16.35 29.47 -48.46
N ALA A 312 -17.16 28.56 -47.91
CA ALA A 312 -18.52 28.13 -48.28
C ALA A 312 -18.85 27.65 -49.72
N PRO A 313 -19.98 26.93 -49.96
CA PRO A 313 -20.71 25.92 -49.15
C PRO A 313 -21.25 24.70 -49.98
N LEU A 314 -22.14 23.90 -49.35
CA LEU A 314 -23.16 22.95 -49.91
C LEU A 314 -22.65 21.57 -50.40
N GLY A 315 -23.32 20.44 -50.16
CA GLY A 315 -24.60 20.16 -49.52
C GLY A 315 -24.95 18.65 -49.58
N GLN A 316 -26.15 18.35 -49.06
CA GLN A 316 -26.82 17.05 -48.82
C GLN A 316 -26.46 16.34 -47.51
#